data_AF-A0A1V5RC15-F1
#
_entry.id   AF-A0A1V5RC15-F1
#
_cell.length_a   1.000
_cell.length_b   1.000
_cell.length_c   1.000
_cell.angle_alpha   90.00
_cell.angle_beta   90.00
_cell.angle_gamma   90.00
#
_symmetry.space_group_name_H-M   'P 1'
#
loop_
_entity.id
_entity.type
_entity.pdbx_description
1 polymer ?
#
loop_
_entity_poly.entity_id
_entity_poly.type
_entity_poly.pdbx_seq_one_letter_code
_entity_poly.pdbx_strand_id
1 'polypeptide(L)'
;MQWNKFMLNTAYNTISGLLLANYRQLDQKAVKELAYGVCAEVQAVASAEGVRIPDSFIEENHNLVITLGDGKTSMCQDLEAGRTTENEWFAGSVAALGRKHDIPTPICRTLSLLVQAKEAISFMALA
;
A
#
# COMPACT_ATOMS: atom_id res chain seq x y z
N MET A 1 -5.27 8.13 14.39
CA MET A 1 -4.72 8.96 13.29
C MET A 1 -3.52 8.29 12.60
N GLN A 2 -2.50 7.81 13.33
CA GLN A 2 -1.31 7.18 12.71
C GLN A 2 -1.65 5.89 11.93
N TRP A 3 -2.46 4.99 12.51
CA TRP A 3 -2.84 3.74 11.85
C TRP A 3 -3.76 3.89 10.62
N ASN A 4 -4.62 4.92 10.58
CA ASN A 4 -5.43 5.16 9.39
C ASN A 4 -4.55 5.58 8.20
N LYS A 5 -3.63 6.52 8.44
CA LYS A 5 -2.69 6.97 7.42
C LYS A 5 -1.76 5.83 6.99
N PHE A 6 -1.31 5.01 7.94
CA PHE A 6 -0.53 3.81 7.65
C PHE A 6 -1.28 2.83 6.74
N MET A 7 -2.55 2.54 7.05
CA MET A 7 -3.41 1.69 6.23
C MET A 7 -3.60 2.27 4.82
N LEU A 8 -3.92 3.57 4.72
CA LEU A 8 -4.08 4.25 3.44
C LEU A 8 -2.81 4.16 2.60
N ASN A 9 -1.64 4.46 3.17
CA ASN A 9 -0.37 4.37 2.45
C ASN A 9 -0.05 2.93 2.04
N THR A 10 -0.29 1.96 2.92
CA THR A 10 -0.05 0.53 2.62
C THR A 10 -0.90 0.05 1.45
N ALA A 11 -2.16 0.47 1.36
CA ALA A 11 -3.01 0.12 0.22
C ALA A 11 -2.72 1.00 -0.99
N TYR A 12 -2.99 2.31 -0.89
CA TYR A 12 -3.07 3.19 -2.05
C TYR A 12 -1.71 3.66 -2.56
N ASN A 13 -0.71 3.94 -1.71
CA ASN A 13 0.62 4.30 -2.22
C ASN A 13 1.29 3.12 -2.94
N THR A 14 1.13 1.92 -2.38
CA THR A 14 1.70 0.71 -2.98
C THR A 14 1.01 0.37 -4.30
N ILE A 15 -0.32 0.39 -4.35
CA ILE A 15 -1.06 0.11 -5.59
C ILE A 15 -0.81 1.18 -6.65
N SER A 16 -0.90 2.47 -6.29
CA SER A 16 -0.65 3.57 -7.24
C SER A 16 0.77 3.53 -7.79
N GLY A 17 1.75 3.20 -6.93
CA GLY A 17 3.15 3.12 -7.30
C GLY A 17 3.41 2.01 -8.32
N LEU A 18 2.85 0.83 -8.10
CA LEU A 18 2.99 -0.29 -9.05
C LEU A 18 2.30 0.00 -10.40
N LEU A 19 1.16 0.67 -10.38
CA LEU A 19 0.40 1.02 -11.58
C LEU A 19 0.91 2.30 -12.27
N LEU A 20 1.81 3.07 -11.64
CA LEU A 20 2.19 4.41 -12.06
C LEU A 20 0.97 5.31 -12.34
N ALA A 21 0.00 5.24 -11.43
CA ALA A 21 -1.31 5.86 -11.58
C ALA A 21 -1.48 7.09 -10.67
N ASN A 22 -2.25 8.06 -11.13
CA ASN A 22 -2.76 9.17 -10.32
C ASN A 22 -4.02 8.75 -9.53
N TYR A 23 -4.46 9.58 -8.59
CA TYR A 23 -5.57 9.24 -7.70
C TYR A 23 -6.89 8.99 -8.42
N ARG A 24 -7.23 9.80 -9.44
CA ARG A 24 -8.43 9.59 -10.27
C ARG A 24 -8.42 8.22 -10.95
N GLN A 25 -7.27 7.78 -11.44
CA GLN A 25 -7.12 6.49 -12.11
C GLN A 25 -7.32 5.30 -11.15
N LEU A 26 -7.26 5.50 -9.83
CA LEU A 26 -7.50 4.45 -8.83
C LEU A 26 -8.99 4.15 -8.59
N ASP A 27 -9.91 4.90 -9.20
CA ASP A 27 -11.36 4.62 -9.16
C ASP A 27 -11.72 3.42 -10.06
N GLN A 28 -11.19 2.26 -9.70
CA GLN A 28 -11.40 1.00 -10.40
C GLN A 28 -11.87 -0.05 -9.40
N LYS A 29 -12.84 -0.87 -9.80
CA LYS A 29 -13.35 -1.98 -8.98
C LYS A 29 -12.22 -2.91 -8.51
N ALA A 30 -11.28 -3.24 -9.39
CA ALA A 30 -10.14 -4.10 -9.07
C ALA A 30 -9.18 -3.46 -8.04
N VAL A 31 -8.95 -2.15 -8.13
CA VAL A 31 -8.15 -1.41 -7.13
C VAL A 31 -8.86 -1.40 -5.78
N LYS A 32 -10.17 -1.16 -5.77
CA LYS A 32 -10.98 -1.20 -4.55
C LYS A 32 -10.90 -2.58 -3.88
N GLU A 33 -11.11 -3.66 -4.63
CA GLU A 33 -11.03 -5.04 -4.14
C GLU A 33 -9.64 -5.37 -3.54
N LEU A 34 -8.58 -4.99 -4.24
CA LEU A 34 -7.21 -5.19 -3.75
C LEU A 34 -6.92 -4.38 -2.48
N ALA A 35 -7.37 -3.12 -2.45
CA ALA A 35 -7.22 -2.25 -1.27
C ALA A 35 -7.98 -2.82 -0.05
N TYR A 36 -9.16 -3.40 -0.25
CA TYR A 36 -9.88 -4.12 0.81
C TYR A 36 -9.05 -5.26 1.40
N GLY A 37 -8.45 -6.09 0.54
CA GLY A 37 -7.59 -7.19 0.99
C GLY A 37 -6.38 -6.71 1.78
N VAL A 38 -5.70 -5.65 1.31
CA VAL A 38 -4.59 -5.02 2.03
C VAL A 38 -5.04 -4.48 3.39
N CYS A 39 -6.14 -3.74 3.43
CA CYS A 39 -6.65 -3.16 4.67
C CYS A 39 -7.04 -4.25 5.68
N ALA A 40 -7.65 -5.36 5.24
CA ALA A 40 -7.99 -6.48 6.11
C ALA A 40 -6.74 -7.10 6.76
N GLU A 41 -5.66 -7.27 6.00
CA GLU A 41 -4.38 -7.74 6.54
C GLU A 41 -3.79 -6.75 7.55
N VAL A 42 -3.85 -5.44 7.25
CA VAL A 42 -3.42 -4.37 8.17
C VAL A 42 -4.23 -4.41 9.47
N GLN A 43 -5.55 -4.59 9.41
CA GLN A 43 -6.40 -4.72 10.60
C GLN A 43 -6.01 -5.94 11.44
N ALA A 44 -5.74 -7.08 10.81
CA ALA A 44 -5.34 -8.30 11.51
C ALA A 44 -4.03 -8.10 12.29
N VAL A 45 -2.99 -7.53 11.66
CA VAL A 45 -1.73 -7.25 12.37
C VAL A 45 -1.87 -6.13 13.40
N ALA A 46 -2.67 -5.10 13.14
CA ALA A 46 -2.91 -4.02 14.10
C ALA A 46 -3.59 -4.55 15.37
N SER A 47 -4.55 -5.48 15.21
CA SER A 47 -5.24 -6.12 16.33
C SER A 47 -4.25 -6.88 17.23
N ALA A 48 -3.29 -7.61 16.65
CA ALA A 48 -2.24 -8.29 17.40
C ALA A 48 -1.27 -7.33 18.12
N GLU A 49 -1.11 -6.12 17.60
CA GLU A 49 -0.37 -5.02 18.24
C GLU A 49 -1.24 -4.20 19.22
N GLY A 50 -2.45 -4.68 19.56
CA GLY A 50 -3.34 -4.04 20.54
C GLY A 50 -4.11 -2.83 20.02
N VAL A 51 -4.17 -2.65 18.69
CA VAL A 51 -4.84 -1.51 18.04
C VAL A 51 -6.04 -1.98 17.24
N ARG A 52 -7.21 -1.42 17.55
CA ARG A 52 -8.44 -1.65 16.77
C ARG A 52 -8.60 -0.58 15.69
N ILE A 53 -8.67 -1.00 14.44
CA ILE A 53 -8.95 -0.13 13.30
C ILE A 53 -10.39 -0.39 12.83
N PRO A 54 -11.27 0.63 12.76
CA PRO A 54 -12.65 0.46 12.30
C PRO A 54 -12.74 0.03 10.83
N ASP A 55 -13.73 -0.79 10.50
CA ASP A 55 -13.98 -1.23 9.12
C ASP A 55 -14.37 -0.06 8.19
N SER A 56 -14.95 1.01 8.75
CA SER A 56 -15.33 2.20 7.99
C SER A 56 -14.14 2.88 7.31
N PHE A 57 -12.93 2.74 7.86
CA PHE A 57 -11.73 3.36 7.30
C PHE A 57 -11.41 2.88 5.89
N ILE A 58 -11.81 1.66 5.52
CA ILE A 58 -11.53 1.14 4.17
C ILE A 58 -12.32 1.95 3.13
N GLU A 59 -13.62 2.16 3.37
CA GLU A 59 -14.46 2.98 2.49
C GLU A 59 -14.10 4.45 2.55
N GLU A 60 -13.85 4.99 3.75
CA GLU A 60 -13.43 6.37 3.94
C GLU A 60 -12.14 6.67 3.18
N ASN A 61 -11.14 5.78 3.27
CA ASN A 61 -9.86 5.96 2.56
C ASN A 61 -10.06 5.86 1.04
N HIS A 62 -10.87 4.92 0.55
CA HIS A 62 -11.13 4.83 -0.89
C HIS A 62 -11.78 6.10 -1.42
N ASN A 63 -12.86 6.55 -0.76
CA ASN A 63 -13.61 7.74 -1.16
C ASN A 63 -12.75 9.00 -1.06
N LEU A 64 -11.91 9.12 -0.03
CA LEU A 64 -10.94 10.21 0.09
C LEU A 64 -9.98 10.19 -1.09
N VAL A 65 -9.33 9.06 -1.36
CA VAL A 65 -8.29 8.94 -2.38
C VAL A 65 -8.80 9.37 -3.74
N ILE A 66 -9.96 8.88 -4.20
CA ILE A 66 -10.47 9.20 -5.54
C ILE A 66 -10.87 10.68 -5.71
N THR A 67 -11.09 11.41 -4.61
CA THR A 67 -11.41 12.86 -4.65
C THR A 67 -10.19 13.75 -4.85
N LEU A 68 -8.98 13.20 -4.72
CA LEU A 68 -7.72 13.96 -4.84
C LEU A 68 -7.30 14.26 -6.30
N GLY A 69 -8.13 13.86 -7.27
CA GLY A 69 -8.00 14.25 -8.68
C GLY A 69 -6.73 13.71 -9.33
N ASP A 70 -6.01 14.57 -10.05
CA ASP A 70 -4.84 14.16 -10.86
C ASP A 70 -3.52 14.12 -10.06
N GLY A 71 -3.57 14.29 -8.74
CA GLY A 71 -2.41 14.15 -7.87
C GLY A 71 -1.87 12.71 -7.85
N LYS A 72 -0.59 12.57 -7.44
CA LYS A 72 0.09 11.28 -7.28
C LYS A 72 0.64 11.14 -5.86
N THR A 73 0.64 9.92 -5.36
CA THR A 73 1.34 9.55 -4.11
C THR A 73 2.85 9.72 -4.25
N SER A 74 3.56 9.93 -3.14
CA SER A 74 5.03 9.95 -3.08
C SER A 74 5.65 8.72 -3.75
N MET A 75 5.19 7.52 -3.38
CA MET A 75 5.72 6.26 -3.92
C MET A 75 5.59 6.14 -5.44
N CYS A 76 4.47 6.59 -6.02
CA CYS A 76 4.31 6.68 -7.48
C CYS A 76 5.35 7.61 -8.10
N GLN A 77 5.57 8.79 -7.53
CA GLN A 77 6.57 9.74 -8.02
C GLN A 77 8.01 9.20 -7.88
N ASP A 78 8.29 8.44 -6.81
CA ASP A 78 9.60 7.79 -6.61
C ASP A 78 9.82 6.70 -7.66
N LEU A 79 8.83 5.84 -7.92
CA LEU A 79 8.94 4.78 -8.91
C LEU A 79 9.00 5.31 -10.35
N GLU A 80 8.30 6.41 -10.67
CA GLU A 80 8.42 7.09 -11.96
C GLU A 80 9.83 7.65 -12.18
N ALA A 81 10.47 8.11 -11.10
CA ALA A 81 11.81 8.68 -11.15
C ALA A 81 12.93 7.65 -10.93
N GLY A 82 12.60 6.36 -10.80
CA GLY A 82 13.58 5.31 -10.53
C GLY A 82 14.30 5.46 -9.19
N ARG A 83 13.62 5.98 -8.16
CA ARG A 83 14.15 6.09 -6.79
C ARG A 83 13.67 4.95 -5.90
N THR A 84 14.43 4.65 -4.86
CA THR A 84 13.99 3.78 -3.76
C THR A 84 12.77 4.38 -3.07
N THR A 85 11.79 3.56 -2.75
CA THR A 85 10.56 3.97 -2.09
C THR A 85 10.57 3.70 -0.58
N GLU A 86 9.59 4.26 0.10
CA GLU A 86 9.27 3.97 1.51
C GLU A 86 8.46 2.66 1.71
N ASN A 87 8.35 1.79 0.70
CA ASN A 87 7.49 0.59 0.75
C ASN A 87 7.86 -0.42 1.85
N GLU A 88 9.14 -0.52 2.22
CA GLU A 88 9.56 -1.36 3.35
C GLU A 88 8.86 -0.96 4.66
N TRP A 89 8.56 0.33 4.82
CA TRP A 89 7.90 0.85 6.01
C TRP A 89 6.38 0.64 5.99
N PHE A 90 5.79 0.25 4.86
CA PHE A 90 4.35 0.00 4.71
C PHE A 90 4.04 -1.49 4.51
N ALA A 91 3.87 -1.95 3.27
CA ALA A 91 3.54 -3.33 2.96
C ALA A 91 4.62 -4.30 3.48
N GLY A 92 5.89 -3.86 3.49
CA GLY A 92 7.00 -4.59 4.12
C GLY A 92 6.80 -4.78 5.63
N SER A 93 6.47 -3.72 6.36
CA SER A 93 6.16 -3.76 7.79
C SER A 93 4.99 -4.69 8.11
N VAL A 94 3.88 -4.62 7.35
CA VAL A 94 2.74 -5.53 7.54
C VAL A 94 3.16 -6.98 7.34
N ALA A 95 3.94 -7.27 6.29
CA ALA A 95 4.44 -8.63 6.05
C ALA A 95 5.39 -9.12 7.16
N ALA A 96 6.20 -8.24 7.74
CA ALA A 96 7.08 -8.56 8.86
C ALA A 96 6.31 -8.82 10.16
N LEU A 97 5.33 -7.97 10.47
CA LEU A 97 4.44 -8.12 11.63
C LEU A 97 3.57 -9.37 11.50
N GLY A 98 3.09 -9.68 10.29
CA GLY A 98 2.36 -10.92 10.01
C GLY A 98 3.18 -12.15 10.41
N ARG A 99 4.45 -12.21 10.01
CA ARG A 99 5.36 -13.30 10.43
C ARG A 99 5.61 -13.34 11.93
N LYS A 100 5.77 -12.17 12.57
CA LYS A 100 6.00 -12.07 14.03
C LYS A 100 4.83 -12.67 14.82
N HIS A 101 3.60 -12.47 14.35
CA HIS A 101 2.37 -12.86 15.05
C HIS A 101 1.69 -14.12 14.49
N ASP A 102 2.32 -14.81 13.55
CA ASP A 102 1.73 -15.95 12.83
C ASP A 102 0.39 -15.62 12.14
N ILE A 103 0.31 -14.42 11.57
CA ILE A 103 -0.85 -13.92 10.82
C ILE A 103 -0.51 -13.93 9.32
N PRO A 104 -1.31 -14.63 8.49
CA PRO A 104 -1.14 -14.59 7.04
C PRO A 104 -1.34 -13.19 6.48
N THR A 105 -0.34 -12.68 5.76
CA THR A 105 -0.43 -11.40 5.02
C THR A 105 0.01 -11.57 3.55
N PRO A 106 -0.61 -12.49 2.79
CA PRO A 106 -0.19 -12.82 1.43
C PRO A 106 -0.23 -11.63 0.46
N ILE A 107 -1.21 -10.73 0.59
CA ILE A 107 -1.40 -9.60 -0.32
C ILE A 107 -0.32 -8.55 -0.08
N CYS A 108 -0.13 -8.10 1.17
CA CYS A 108 0.91 -7.14 1.52
C CYS A 108 2.30 -7.67 1.18
N ARG A 109 2.56 -8.96 1.43
CA ARG A 109 3.82 -9.60 1.05
C ARG A 109 4.03 -9.58 -0.46
N THR A 110 3.01 -9.93 -1.24
CA THR A 110 3.09 -9.95 -2.71
C THR A 110 3.36 -8.56 -3.26
N LEU A 111 2.58 -7.56 -2.84
CA LEU A 111 2.75 -6.19 -3.27
C LEU A 111 4.13 -5.63 -2.87
N SER A 112 4.60 -5.94 -1.67
CA SER A 112 5.92 -5.52 -1.21
C SER A 112 7.03 -6.06 -2.11
N LEU A 113 6.98 -7.36 -2.45
CA LEU A 113 7.94 -8.01 -3.35
C LEU A 113 7.89 -7.44 -4.77
N LEU A 114 6.69 -7.10 -5.28
CA LEU A 114 6.56 -6.49 -6.60
C LEU A 114 7.21 -5.10 -6.65
N VAL A 115 7.08 -4.30 -5.58
CA VAL A 115 7.76 -2.99 -5.50
C VAL A 115 9.27 -3.18 -5.47
N GLN A 116 9.78 -4.07 -4.63
CA GLN A 116 11.23 -4.39 -4.56
C GLN A 116 11.78 -4.84 -5.91
N ALA A 117 11.05 -5.69 -6.63
CA ALA A 117 11.43 -6.13 -7.97
C ALA A 117 11.45 -4.97 -8.96
N LYS A 118 10.43 -4.10 -8.92
CA LYS A 118 10.35 -2.90 -9.78
C LYS A 118 11.53 -1.95 -9.54
N GLU A 119 11.87 -1.67 -8.28
CA GLU A 119 13.02 -0.85 -7.90
C GLU A 119 14.32 -1.43 -8.45
N ALA A 120 14.56 -2.73 -8.24
CA ALA A 120 15.75 -3.43 -8.72
C ALA A 120 15.89 -3.36 -10.26
N ILE A 121 14.79 -3.60 -10.98
CA ILE A 121 14.77 -3.51 -12.46
C ILE A 121 15.06 -2.08 -12.93
N SER A 122 14.47 -1.08 -12.28
CA SER A 122 14.71 0.33 -12.61
C SER A 122 16.17 0.74 -12.39
N PHE A 123 16.81 0.28 -11.32
CA PHE A 123 18.24 0.55 -11.09
C PHE A 123 19.14 -0.11 -12.13
N MET A 124 18.81 -1.32 -12.58
CA MET A 124 19.55 -1.97 -13.66
C MET A 124 19.45 -1.21 -14.99
N ALA A 125 18.34 -0.54 -15.26
CA ALA A 125 18.17 0.24 -16.49
C ALA A 125 18.97 1.55 -16.52
N LEU A 126 19.52 1.98 -15.37
CA LEU A 126 20.33 3.19 -15.22
C LEU A 126 21.84 2.91 -15.11
N ALA A 127 22.24 1.63 -15.08
CA ALA A 127 23.62 1.16 -14.99
C ALA A 127 24.16 0.75 -16.38
#